data_AF-A0A9P8T6W8-F1
#
_entry.id   AF-A0A9P8T6W8-F1
#
_cell.length_a   1.000
_cell.length_b   1.000
_cell.length_c   1.000
_cell.angle_alpha   90.00
_cell.angle_beta   90.00
_cell.angle_gamma   90.00
#
_symmetry.space_group_name_H-M   'P 1'
#
loop_
_entity.id
_entity.type
_entity.pdbx_description
1 polymer ?
#
loop_
_entity_poly.entity_id
_entity_poly.type
_entity_poly.pdbx_seq_one_letter_code
_entity_poly.pdbx_strand_id
1 'polypeptide(L)'
;MSPPVASKDLKDGPQALGNDDRFNSQSSFALSGNSSQNSIQVPVSDSIIKPDSVAPRYPEYRPNDSIRSPLVIPINRRLETLAVFGHGSSIIVLPFFYFFLWCFPIFWPFLLIYTFRFYLFDRTPSNGKGFNRYSTLIQNLGVYKHFANYYPVKLHKTVDLIPTTSQIEARSEEFDLPWILRILAPSMLLAVLGKIGILKKKPITIQKEIRTGPRYIFGYHPHGVIAMGALSGFATEGASFSHHFPGIRCFLTTLVNQFQLPFYRDYLMSLGCTAVTKRNISSLLNQGHSVVIVVGGATESLLAKPGLNSIVLNRRKGFVKLALQSAGKFDESDMCLVPVYAFGENNIYDVYYTNDSQQYSKNDGYIRKLLKMFQLWLKRNVGFTLPIIASRGLFNYDFGLLPYRRPINIVVGEPIPVYRLNGNKFGDTVTQAEVDHYHTQYVKSLGDLFEKHKKDFLAPYDHDLSIVE
;
A
#
# COMPACT_ATOMS: atom_id res chain seq x y z
N MET A 1 -10.76 45.10 41.15
CA MET A 1 -10.35 45.59 42.48
C MET A 1 -9.21 44.70 42.97
N SER A 2 -8.14 45.30 43.46
CA SER A 2 -7.00 44.61 44.12
C SER A 2 -7.05 44.90 45.63
N PRO A 3 -6.10 44.39 46.44
CA PRO A 3 -5.83 43.01 46.82
C PRO A 3 -6.12 42.82 48.34
N PRO A 4 -5.51 41.87 49.09
CA PRO A 4 -4.20 42.11 49.72
C PRO A 4 -3.27 40.84 49.87
N VAL A 5 -1.92 40.95 49.81
CA VAL A 5 -0.92 40.96 50.93
C VAL A 5 -0.89 39.63 51.74
N ALA A 6 0.21 38.93 52.09
CA ALA A 6 1.64 39.21 52.36
C ALA A 6 2.49 37.90 52.17
N SER A 7 3.81 37.74 52.41
CA SER A 7 5.02 38.62 52.49
C SER A 7 6.29 37.76 52.77
N LYS A 8 7.50 38.22 52.34
CA LYS A 8 8.87 37.87 52.85
C LYS A 8 9.39 36.43 52.66
N ASP A 9 10.70 36.14 52.63
CA ASP A 9 11.97 36.80 52.21
C ASP A 9 13.14 35.90 52.72
N LEU A 10 14.38 36.14 52.25
CA LEU A 10 15.67 35.49 52.62
C LEU A 10 15.92 34.12 51.93
N LYS A 11 16.92 33.92 51.06
CA LYS A 11 18.39 34.10 51.15
C LYS A 11 19.08 33.08 52.07
N ASP A 12 19.86 32.15 51.52
CA ASP A 12 21.34 32.23 51.42
C ASP A 12 21.95 30.96 50.77
N GLY A 13 23.14 31.10 50.17
CA GLY A 13 24.01 29.97 49.78
C GLY A 13 24.97 29.57 50.93
N PRO A 14 25.86 28.57 50.75
CA PRO A 14 27.08 28.84 49.97
C PRO A 14 27.67 27.62 49.21
N GLN A 15 28.98 27.65 48.94
CA GLN A 15 29.70 26.96 47.86
C GLN A 15 30.43 25.65 48.25
N ALA A 16 30.63 24.80 47.23
CA ALA A 16 31.86 24.07 46.84
C ALA A 16 32.64 23.12 47.79
N LEU A 17 33.16 22.04 47.16
CA LEU A 17 34.28 21.13 47.45
C LEU A 17 33.84 19.65 47.28
N GLY A 18 34.63 18.71 46.73
CA GLY A 18 35.99 18.82 46.19
C GLY A 18 36.34 17.65 45.23
N ASN A 19 37.59 17.60 44.77
CA ASN A 19 38.13 16.52 43.92
C ASN A 19 38.32 15.21 44.70
N ASP A 20 38.41 14.08 43.99
CA ASP A 20 39.44 13.07 44.29
C ASP A 20 39.80 12.22 43.07
N ASP A 21 41.07 11.85 42.98
CA ASP A 21 41.71 11.11 41.88
C ASP A 21 42.13 9.69 42.32
N ARG A 22 42.49 8.85 41.33
CA ARG A 22 43.24 7.56 41.41
C ARG A 22 42.45 6.29 41.74
N PHE A 23 42.51 5.29 40.84
CA PHE A 23 43.46 4.18 41.00
C PHE A 23 43.72 3.48 39.63
N ASN A 24 44.75 2.63 39.57
CA ASN A 24 45.48 2.29 38.34
C ASN A 24 45.56 0.77 38.04
N SER A 25 45.89 0.45 36.79
CA SER A 25 46.61 -0.76 36.29
C SER A 25 46.03 -2.19 36.44
N GLN A 26 45.67 -2.76 35.29
CA GLN A 26 46.12 -4.05 34.71
C GLN A 26 46.39 -5.30 35.59
N SER A 27 45.83 -6.43 35.16
CA SER A 27 46.55 -7.72 35.14
C SER A 27 46.06 -8.63 34.00
N SER A 28 46.98 -9.08 33.16
CA SER A 28 46.75 -10.01 32.04
C SER A 28 46.93 -11.47 32.44
N PHE A 29 46.19 -12.39 31.82
CA PHE A 29 46.57 -13.81 31.74
C PHE A 29 46.45 -14.30 30.30
N ALA A 30 47.50 -14.95 29.80
CA ALA A 30 47.58 -15.49 28.45
C ALA A 30 47.76 -17.02 28.49
N LEU A 31 47.13 -17.72 27.56
CA LEU A 31 47.47 -19.10 27.22
C LEU A 31 47.54 -19.21 25.70
N SER A 32 48.70 -19.59 25.17
CA SER A 32 48.93 -19.80 23.75
C SER A 32 48.56 -21.23 23.33
N GLY A 33 47.86 -21.39 22.22
CA GLY A 33 47.64 -22.67 21.54
C GLY A 33 47.64 -22.45 20.04
N ASN A 34 48.59 -23.06 19.33
CA ASN A 34 48.91 -22.75 17.93
C ASN A 34 48.35 -23.84 16.98
N SER A 35 47.55 -23.46 15.97
CA SER A 35 47.27 -24.34 14.82
C SER A 35 46.76 -23.59 13.58
N SER A 36 47.68 -23.38 12.64
CA SER A 36 47.49 -23.45 11.16
C SER A 36 46.24 -22.79 10.54
N GLN A 37 46.43 -21.58 9.99
CA GLN A 37 45.56 -21.05 8.94
C GLN A 37 45.77 -21.80 7.63
N ASN A 38 44.72 -22.39 7.06
CA ASN A 38 44.64 -22.73 5.64
C ASN A 38 43.58 -21.85 4.98
N SER A 39 44.00 -20.71 4.45
CA SER A 39 43.14 -19.79 3.72
C SER A 39 42.89 -20.30 2.29
N ILE A 40 41.72 -20.88 2.03
CA ILE A 40 41.25 -21.11 0.67
C ILE A 40 40.83 -19.74 0.10
N GLN A 41 41.65 -19.19 -0.79
CA GLN A 41 41.33 -17.97 -1.52
C GLN A 41 40.23 -18.25 -2.55
N VAL A 42 39.08 -17.61 -2.39
CA VAL A 42 38.11 -17.44 -3.48
C VAL A 42 38.38 -16.06 -4.09
N PRO A 43 38.62 -15.94 -5.41
CA PRO A 43 39.05 -14.67 -6.00
C PRO A 43 37.90 -13.66 -6.01
N VAL A 44 38.06 -12.59 -5.22
CA VAL A 44 37.26 -11.38 -5.36
C VAL A 44 37.72 -10.68 -6.64
N SER A 45 36.80 -10.51 -7.60
CA SER A 45 37.08 -9.72 -8.79
C SER A 45 36.82 -8.25 -8.50
N ASP A 46 37.89 -7.45 -8.48
CA ASP A 46 37.83 -5.99 -8.33
C ASP A 46 37.16 -5.33 -9.55
N SER A 47 35.83 -5.36 -9.56
CA SER A 47 35.02 -4.51 -10.43
C SER A 47 34.64 -3.25 -9.68
N ILE A 48 35.58 -2.29 -9.68
CA ILE A 48 35.39 -0.94 -9.14
C ILE A 48 34.17 -0.29 -9.82
N ILE A 49 33.04 -0.26 -9.11
CA ILE A 49 31.83 0.44 -9.56
C ILE A 49 32.13 1.94 -9.48
N LYS A 50 32.49 2.54 -10.62
CA LYS A 50 32.59 3.99 -10.75
C LYS A 50 31.22 4.63 -10.47
N PRO A 51 31.14 5.71 -9.66
CA PRO A 51 29.89 6.39 -9.37
C PRO A 51 29.46 7.34 -10.51
N ASP A 52 29.38 6.81 -11.74
CA ASP A 52 28.99 7.56 -12.94
C ASP A 52 27.65 7.05 -13.50
N SER A 53 26.56 7.40 -12.81
CA SER A 53 25.31 7.73 -13.51
C SER A 53 24.50 8.73 -12.68
N VAL A 54 24.66 10.01 -13.01
CA VAL A 54 23.72 11.05 -12.61
C VAL A 54 22.32 10.56 -13.02
N ALA A 55 21.42 10.40 -12.05
CA ALA A 55 20.04 10.03 -12.34
C ALA A 55 19.49 10.99 -13.41
N PRO A 56 18.85 10.50 -14.48
CA PRO A 56 18.48 11.34 -15.61
C PRO A 56 17.64 12.50 -15.09
N ARG A 57 18.16 13.73 -15.20
CA ARG A 57 17.44 14.94 -14.81
C ARG A 57 16.14 14.95 -15.61
N TYR A 58 15.02 14.70 -14.94
CA TYR A 58 13.71 14.84 -15.57
C TYR A 58 13.60 16.29 -16.06
N PRO A 59 13.11 16.53 -17.28
CA PRO A 59 13.00 17.88 -17.80
C PRO A 59 12.14 18.72 -16.85
N GLU A 60 12.65 19.88 -16.46
CA GLU A 60 11.89 20.87 -15.68
C GLU A 60 10.58 21.18 -16.39
N TYR A 61 9.48 21.14 -15.64
CA TYR A 61 8.17 21.45 -16.19
C TYR A 61 8.10 22.92 -16.60
N ARG A 62 8.02 23.17 -17.91
CA ARG A 62 7.72 24.47 -18.49
C ARG A 62 6.25 24.49 -18.94
N PRO A 63 5.41 25.40 -18.44
CA PRO A 63 3.98 25.42 -18.76
C PRO A 63 3.61 25.56 -20.24
N ASN A 64 4.55 25.93 -21.12
CA ASN A 64 4.30 26.28 -22.52
C ASN A 64 5.02 25.37 -23.55
N ASP A 65 5.73 24.32 -23.14
CA ASP A 65 6.39 23.44 -24.12
C ASP A 65 5.36 22.52 -24.78
N SER A 66 5.16 22.66 -26.10
CA SER A 66 4.26 21.78 -26.86
C SER A 66 4.93 20.41 -27.09
N ILE A 67 4.67 19.45 -26.21
CA ILE A 67 5.29 18.13 -26.20
C ILE A 67 4.70 17.25 -27.31
N ARG A 68 5.07 17.52 -28.57
CA ARG A 68 4.85 16.55 -29.65
C ARG A 68 5.50 15.23 -29.26
N SER A 69 4.72 14.16 -29.29
CA SER A 69 5.22 12.82 -29.01
C SER A 69 6.33 12.47 -30.01
N PRO A 70 7.59 12.27 -29.59
CA PRO A 70 8.65 11.95 -30.52
C PRO A 70 8.31 10.61 -31.18
N LEU A 71 8.27 10.58 -32.53
CA LEU A 71 7.88 9.38 -33.28
C LEU A 71 8.82 8.18 -32.99
N VAL A 72 10.01 8.45 -32.44
CA VAL A 72 11.02 7.48 -32.00
C VAL A 72 11.01 7.30 -30.47
N ILE A 73 9.87 6.88 -29.90
CA ILE A 73 9.82 6.41 -28.50
C ILE A 73 10.41 4.99 -28.40
N PRO A 74 11.40 4.72 -27.51
CA PRO A 74 12.00 3.38 -27.35
C PRO A 74 11.01 2.37 -26.75
N ILE A 75 11.20 1.09 -27.05
CA ILE A 75 10.21 0.04 -26.75
C ILE A 75 9.86 -0.07 -25.25
N ASN A 76 10.82 0.13 -24.35
CA ASN A 76 10.59 0.13 -22.90
C ASN A 76 9.55 1.18 -22.48
N ARG A 77 9.64 2.41 -23.02
CA ARG A 77 8.68 3.50 -22.75
C ARG A 77 7.28 3.24 -23.35
N ARG A 78 7.20 2.38 -24.37
CA ARG A 78 5.92 1.89 -24.92
C ARG A 78 5.33 0.81 -24.02
N LEU A 79 6.14 -0.15 -23.55
CA LEU A 79 5.72 -1.19 -22.60
C LEU A 79 5.26 -0.62 -21.26
N GLU A 80 5.96 0.38 -20.71
CA GLU A 80 5.51 1.16 -19.55
C GLU A 80 4.13 1.79 -19.78
N THR A 81 3.92 2.40 -20.96
CA THR A 81 2.62 2.99 -21.31
C THR A 81 1.53 1.94 -21.44
N LEU A 82 1.85 0.80 -22.06
CA LEU A 82 0.92 -0.32 -22.23
C LEU A 82 0.55 -0.97 -20.89
N ALA A 83 1.49 -1.04 -19.94
CA ALA A 83 1.22 -1.54 -18.59
C ALA A 83 0.23 -0.63 -17.84
N VAL A 84 0.48 0.68 -17.83
CA VAL A 84 -0.43 1.66 -17.20
C VAL A 84 -1.78 1.74 -17.92
N PHE A 85 -1.77 1.75 -19.26
CA PHE A 85 -2.99 1.74 -20.06
C PHE A 85 -3.81 0.45 -19.85
N GLY A 86 -3.15 -0.70 -19.82
CA GLY A 86 -3.78 -1.99 -19.58
C GLY A 86 -4.44 -2.07 -18.22
N HIS A 87 -3.76 -1.60 -17.16
CA HIS A 87 -4.38 -1.50 -15.83
C HIS A 87 -5.54 -0.50 -15.82
N GLY A 88 -5.34 0.74 -16.27
CA GLY A 88 -6.37 1.78 -16.23
C GLY A 88 -7.60 1.49 -17.09
N SER A 89 -7.44 0.80 -18.22
CA SER A 89 -8.55 0.37 -19.07
C SER A 89 -9.21 -0.94 -18.62
N SER A 90 -8.56 -1.75 -17.75
CA SER A 90 -9.10 -3.04 -17.32
C SER A 90 -10.49 -2.97 -16.69
N ILE A 91 -10.84 -1.85 -16.04
CA ILE A 91 -12.17 -1.58 -15.47
C ILE A 91 -13.28 -1.50 -16.53
N ILE A 92 -12.94 -1.19 -17.78
CA ILE A 92 -13.86 -1.17 -18.93
C ILE A 92 -13.69 -2.46 -19.75
N VAL A 93 -12.44 -2.83 -20.05
CA VAL A 93 -12.10 -3.93 -20.97
C VAL A 93 -12.52 -5.29 -20.40
N LEU A 94 -12.28 -5.57 -19.11
CA LEU A 94 -12.60 -6.88 -18.53
C LEU A 94 -14.12 -7.12 -18.41
N PRO A 95 -14.94 -6.16 -17.94
CA PRO A 95 -16.40 -6.34 -17.93
C PRO A 95 -16.99 -6.36 -19.35
N PHE A 96 -16.48 -5.53 -20.27
CA PHE A 96 -16.88 -5.59 -21.68
C PHE A 96 -16.60 -6.97 -22.26
N PHE A 97 -15.41 -7.53 -22.02
CA PHE A 97 -15.03 -8.86 -22.49
C PHE A 97 -15.93 -9.95 -21.91
N TYR A 98 -16.30 -9.87 -20.63
CA TYR A 98 -17.31 -10.77 -20.04
C TYR A 98 -18.64 -10.74 -20.80
N PHE A 99 -19.21 -9.55 -21.06
CA PHE A 99 -20.47 -9.43 -21.80
C PHE A 99 -20.33 -9.82 -23.28
N PHE A 100 -19.17 -9.57 -23.90
CA PHE A 100 -18.86 -9.98 -25.26
C PHE A 100 -18.79 -11.51 -25.40
N LEU A 101 -18.19 -12.23 -24.44
CA LEU A 101 -18.15 -13.69 -24.47
C LEU A 101 -19.56 -14.32 -24.36
N TRP A 102 -20.52 -13.65 -23.73
CA TRP A 102 -21.93 -14.09 -23.71
C TRP A 102 -22.58 -14.06 -25.10
N CYS A 103 -22.04 -13.33 -26.08
CA CYS A 103 -22.53 -13.36 -27.47
C CYS A 103 -22.21 -14.69 -28.19
N PHE A 104 -21.33 -15.55 -27.65
CA PHE A 104 -20.88 -16.78 -28.29
C PHE A 104 -21.32 -18.01 -27.46
N PRO A 105 -22.26 -18.84 -27.95
CA PRO A 105 -22.78 -20.00 -27.21
C PRO A 105 -21.72 -21.00 -26.73
N ILE A 106 -20.58 -21.10 -27.43
CA ILE A 106 -19.46 -21.97 -27.03
C ILE A 106 -18.89 -21.65 -25.64
N PHE A 107 -18.98 -20.39 -25.17
CA PHE A 107 -18.51 -20.01 -23.85
C PHE A 107 -19.58 -20.12 -22.76
N TRP A 108 -20.86 -20.32 -23.11
CA TRP A 108 -21.97 -20.32 -22.14
C TRP A 108 -21.80 -21.33 -20.99
N PRO A 109 -21.33 -22.58 -21.17
CA PRO A 109 -21.14 -23.51 -20.05
C PRO A 109 -20.15 -22.96 -19.00
N PHE A 110 -19.04 -22.37 -19.46
CA PHE A 110 -18.02 -21.78 -18.60
C PHE A 110 -18.50 -20.47 -17.95
N LEU A 111 -19.20 -19.62 -18.72
CA LEU A 111 -19.76 -18.36 -18.24
C LEU A 111 -20.89 -18.57 -17.23
N LEU A 112 -21.75 -19.58 -17.40
CA LEU A 112 -22.77 -19.95 -16.42
C LEU A 112 -22.12 -20.35 -15.10
N ILE A 113 -21.11 -21.24 -15.13
CA ILE A 113 -20.34 -21.63 -13.95
C ILE A 113 -19.70 -20.39 -13.29
N TYR A 114 -18.99 -19.56 -14.05
CA TYR A 114 -18.39 -18.33 -13.53
C TYR A 114 -19.44 -17.39 -12.90
N THR A 115 -20.53 -17.13 -13.60
CA THR A 115 -21.55 -16.15 -13.20
C THR A 115 -22.26 -16.56 -11.93
N PHE A 116 -22.71 -17.82 -11.84
CA PHE A 116 -23.33 -18.30 -10.61
C PHE A 116 -22.29 -18.48 -9.50
N ARG A 117 -21.24 -19.29 -9.71
CA ARG A 117 -20.32 -19.74 -8.64
C ARG A 117 -19.31 -18.69 -8.18
N PHE A 118 -18.83 -17.82 -9.08
CA PHE A 118 -17.72 -16.89 -8.83
C PHE A 118 -18.11 -15.41 -8.88
N TYR A 119 -19.25 -15.07 -9.48
CA TYR A 119 -19.75 -13.69 -9.50
C TYR A 119 -20.90 -13.48 -8.50
N LEU A 120 -22.02 -14.19 -8.63
CA LEU A 120 -23.21 -13.99 -7.80
C LEU A 120 -23.04 -14.49 -6.35
N PHE A 121 -22.54 -15.72 -6.17
CA PHE A 121 -22.41 -16.32 -4.83
C PHE A 121 -21.09 -16.02 -4.12
N ASP A 122 -20.03 -15.63 -4.84
CA ASP A 122 -18.74 -15.33 -4.22
C ASP A 122 -18.75 -13.92 -3.57
N ARG A 123 -18.74 -13.89 -2.23
CA ARG A 123 -18.62 -12.66 -1.43
C ARG A 123 -17.22 -12.47 -0.82
N THR A 124 -16.20 -13.15 -1.36
CA THR A 124 -14.78 -13.05 -0.96
C THR A 124 -14.25 -11.61 -0.77
N PRO A 125 -14.53 -10.62 -1.63
CA PRO A 125 -13.93 -9.29 -1.45
C PRO A 125 -14.43 -8.52 -0.22
N SER A 126 -15.50 -8.99 0.45
CA SER A 126 -16.14 -8.29 1.58
C SER A 126 -16.26 -9.13 2.86
N ASN A 127 -15.76 -10.37 2.90
CA ASN A 127 -15.89 -11.29 4.04
C ASN A 127 -14.56 -11.67 4.71
N GLY A 128 -13.44 -11.10 4.25
CA GLY A 128 -12.08 -11.37 4.70
C GLY A 128 -11.44 -12.63 4.11
N LYS A 129 -12.05 -13.31 3.14
CA LYS A 129 -11.43 -14.44 2.43
C LYS A 129 -10.52 -14.01 1.28
N GLY A 130 -10.11 -12.74 1.22
CA GLY A 130 -9.31 -12.17 0.11
C GLY A 130 -8.05 -12.98 -0.21
N PHE A 131 -7.44 -13.58 0.82
CA PHE A 131 -6.31 -14.51 0.70
C PHE A 131 -6.58 -15.70 -0.25
N ASN A 132 -7.81 -16.19 -0.35
CA ASN A 132 -8.16 -17.32 -1.22
C ASN A 132 -8.16 -16.98 -2.72
N ARG A 133 -8.09 -15.69 -3.08
CA ARG A 133 -8.10 -15.20 -4.46
C ARG A 133 -6.81 -14.46 -4.84
N TYR A 134 -5.97 -14.16 -3.85
CA TYR A 134 -4.63 -13.58 -3.96
C TYR A 134 -3.67 -14.47 -4.76
N SER A 135 -2.80 -13.89 -5.58
CA SER A 135 -1.81 -14.63 -6.36
C SER A 135 -0.47 -13.92 -6.46
N THR A 136 0.55 -14.48 -5.79
CA THR A 136 1.95 -14.01 -5.86
C THR A 136 2.48 -14.02 -7.30
N LEU A 137 2.08 -15.01 -8.10
CA LEU A 137 2.45 -15.12 -9.51
C LEU A 137 1.95 -13.93 -10.33
N ILE A 138 0.72 -13.45 -10.05
CA ILE A 138 0.15 -12.31 -10.78
C ILE A 138 0.80 -11.01 -10.31
N GLN A 139 1.01 -10.83 -9.01
CA GLN A 139 1.70 -9.64 -8.47
C GLN A 139 3.15 -9.49 -8.98
N ASN A 140 3.83 -10.61 -9.28
CA ASN A 140 5.20 -10.65 -9.79
C ASN A 140 5.30 -10.77 -11.34
N LEU A 141 4.21 -10.50 -12.07
CA LEU A 141 4.29 -10.40 -13.53
C LEU A 141 5.15 -9.19 -13.93
N GLY A 142 6.06 -9.39 -14.90
CA GLY A 142 6.98 -8.34 -15.37
C GLY A 142 6.30 -7.05 -15.88
N VAL A 143 5.01 -7.11 -16.23
CA VAL A 143 4.18 -5.92 -16.53
C VAL A 143 4.16 -4.91 -15.37
N TYR A 144 4.23 -5.37 -14.11
CA TYR A 144 4.23 -4.50 -12.94
C TYR A 144 5.56 -3.79 -12.73
N LYS A 145 6.68 -4.36 -13.20
CA LYS A 145 7.96 -3.65 -13.29
C LYS A 145 7.89 -2.50 -14.31
N HIS A 146 7.23 -2.72 -15.45
CA HIS A 146 6.94 -1.65 -16.41
C HIS A 146 5.95 -0.60 -15.87
N PHE A 147 4.97 -1.01 -15.06
CA PHE A 147 4.04 -0.10 -14.38
C PHE A 147 4.77 0.80 -13.37
N ALA A 148 5.63 0.23 -12.51
CA ALA A 148 6.42 1.00 -11.55
C ALA A 148 7.42 1.95 -12.26
N ASN A 149 8.09 1.48 -13.31
CA ASN A 149 9.03 2.27 -14.12
C ASN A 149 8.36 3.41 -14.93
N TYR A 150 7.03 3.45 -15.02
CA TYR A 150 6.30 4.53 -15.65
C TYR A 150 6.26 5.79 -14.77
N TYR A 151 6.06 5.62 -13.46
CA TYR A 151 6.02 6.68 -12.44
C TYR A 151 7.27 6.69 -11.54
N PRO A 152 8.42 6.21 -12.05
CA PRO A 152 9.56 5.74 -11.26
C PRO A 152 9.29 5.41 -9.77
N VAL A 153 8.34 4.51 -9.50
CA VAL A 153 7.84 4.28 -8.12
C VAL A 153 8.96 3.71 -7.26
N LYS A 154 9.23 4.35 -6.12
CA LYS A 154 10.20 3.89 -5.12
C LYS A 154 9.56 3.77 -3.74
N LEU A 155 9.89 2.69 -3.05
CA LEU A 155 9.46 2.40 -1.69
C LEU A 155 10.64 2.64 -0.73
N HIS A 156 10.51 3.65 0.11
CA HIS A 156 11.51 4.05 1.10
C HIS A 156 10.99 3.64 2.48
N LYS A 157 11.72 2.78 3.20
CA LYS A 157 11.41 2.44 4.59
C LYS A 157 12.25 3.29 5.53
N THR A 158 11.64 3.92 6.54
CA THR A 158 12.41 4.62 7.58
C THR A 158 13.01 3.65 8.61
N VAL A 159 12.30 2.55 8.89
CA VAL A 159 12.68 1.51 9.85
C VAL A 159 12.26 0.14 9.31
N ASP A 160 12.99 -0.91 9.69
CA ASP A 160 12.63 -2.29 9.42
C ASP A 160 11.43 -2.73 10.26
N LEU A 161 10.32 -3.06 9.59
CA LEU A 161 9.12 -3.58 10.25
C LEU A 161 9.29 -5.06 10.59
N ILE A 162 8.87 -5.45 11.80
CA ILE A 162 8.89 -6.85 12.27
C ILE A 162 7.98 -7.70 11.37
N PRO A 163 8.47 -8.81 10.78
CA PRO A 163 7.67 -9.72 9.96
C PRO A 163 6.41 -10.21 10.70
N THR A 164 5.25 -10.20 10.04
CA THR A 164 4.01 -10.75 10.61
C THR A 164 4.07 -12.29 10.64
N THR A 165 4.62 -12.90 9.58
CA THR A 165 4.83 -14.35 9.45
C THR A 165 6.29 -14.71 9.22
N SER A 166 6.70 -15.86 9.76
CA SER A 166 7.97 -16.52 9.47
C SER A 166 7.70 -17.87 8.81
N GLN A 167 8.59 -18.30 7.91
CA GLN A 167 8.54 -19.65 7.34
C GLN A 167 9.22 -20.64 8.29
N ILE A 168 8.55 -21.76 8.53
CA ILE A 168 9.05 -22.88 9.33
C ILE A 168 8.85 -24.16 8.53
N GLU A 169 9.88 -25.01 8.52
CA GLU A 169 9.82 -26.33 7.89
C GLU A 169 8.90 -27.26 8.68
N ALA A 170 7.71 -27.52 8.14
CA ALA A 170 6.77 -28.47 8.69
C ALA A 170 6.87 -29.79 7.92
N ARG A 171 7.14 -30.89 8.63
CA ARG A 171 6.95 -32.23 8.08
C ARG A 171 5.46 -32.51 7.96
N SER A 172 5.01 -32.78 6.74
CA SER A 172 3.64 -33.16 6.39
C SER A 172 3.65 -34.51 5.70
N GLU A 173 2.49 -35.18 5.69
CA GLU A 173 2.30 -36.43 4.95
C GLU A 173 1.26 -36.21 3.85
N GLU A 174 1.66 -36.37 2.59
CA GLU A 174 0.76 -36.28 1.44
C GLU A 174 0.64 -37.64 0.73
N PHE A 175 -0.49 -37.88 0.07
CA PHE A 175 -0.69 -39.10 -0.71
C PHE A 175 0.23 -39.15 -1.94
N ASP A 176 0.81 -40.32 -2.19
CA ASP A 176 1.74 -40.56 -3.29
C ASP A 176 0.97 -40.67 -4.63
N LEU A 177 0.70 -39.50 -5.23
CA LEU A 177 -0.12 -39.34 -6.43
C LEU A 177 0.45 -38.27 -7.37
N PRO A 178 0.29 -38.41 -8.70
CA PRO A 178 0.53 -37.35 -9.67
C PRO A 178 -0.22 -36.07 -9.31
N TRP A 179 0.44 -34.91 -9.44
CA TRP A 179 -0.08 -33.61 -8.98
C TRP A 179 -1.46 -33.25 -9.58
N ILE A 180 -1.71 -33.61 -10.85
CA ILE A 180 -2.98 -33.40 -11.55
C ILE A 180 -4.14 -34.14 -10.85
N LEU A 181 -3.94 -35.43 -10.54
CA LEU A 181 -4.95 -36.24 -9.85
C LEU A 181 -5.21 -35.69 -8.45
N ARG A 182 -4.20 -35.11 -7.80
CA ARG A 182 -4.32 -34.51 -6.46
C ARG A 182 -5.09 -33.18 -6.45
N ILE A 183 -5.11 -32.44 -7.57
CA ILE A 183 -5.92 -31.23 -7.75
C ILE A 183 -7.37 -31.58 -8.09
N LEU A 184 -7.59 -32.63 -8.89
CA LEU A 184 -8.91 -33.03 -9.36
C LEU A 184 -9.68 -33.92 -8.37
N ALA A 185 -9.00 -34.74 -7.57
CA ALA A 185 -9.63 -35.65 -6.62
C ALA A 185 -10.17 -34.90 -5.39
N PRO A 186 -11.46 -35.09 -5.02
CA PRO A 186 -11.98 -34.55 -3.78
C PRO A 186 -11.20 -35.05 -2.56
N SER A 187 -10.90 -34.17 -1.60
CA SER A 187 -10.16 -34.51 -0.37
C SER A 187 -10.76 -35.68 0.40
N MET A 188 -12.09 -35.82 0.37
CA MET A 188 -12.83 -36.95 0.95
C MET A 188 -12.52 -38.28 0.26
N LEU A 189 -12.40 -38.30 -1.07
CA LEU A 189 -12.06 -39.52 -1.83
C LEU A 189 -10.64 -39.97 -1.49
N LEU A 190 -9.68 -39.04 -1.47
CA LEU A 190 -8.29 -39.31 -1.08
C LEU A 190 -8.21 -39.86 0.36
N ALA A 191 -8.96 -39.29 1.30
CA ALA A 191 -9.02 -39.76 2.69
C ALA A 191 -9.60 -41.19 2.81
N VAL A 192 -10.63 -41.52 2.01
CA VAL A 192 -11.22 -42.87 1.98
C VAL A 192 -10.27 -43.89 1.35
N LEU A 193 -9.69 -43.58 0.19
CA LEU A 193 -8.70 -44.46 -0.47
C LEU A 193 -7.44 -44.66 0.38
N GLY A 194 -7.02 -43.66 1.15
CA GLY A 194 -5.96 -43.76 2.15
C GLY A 194 -6.34 -44.68 3.32
N LYS A 195 -7.57 -44.57 3.86
CA LYS A 195 -8.06 -45.47 4.93
C LYS A 195 -8.19 -46.93 4.48
N ILE A 196 -8.51 -47.17 3.21
CA ILE A 196 -8.62 -48.52 2.61
C ILE A 196 -7.22 -49.08 2.23
N GLY A 197 -6.15 -48.30 2.42
CA GLY A 197 -4.77 -48.75 2.18
C GLY A 197 -4.33 -48.73 0.71
N ILE A 198 -5.16 -48.21 -0.19
CA ILE A 198 -4.87 -48.10 -1.64
C ILE A 198 -3.85 -46.98 -1.89
N LEU A 199 -3.92 -45.89 -1.12
CA LEU A 199 -2.98 -44.77 -1.21
C LEU A 199 -2.02 -44.76 -0.03
N LYS A 200 -0.73 -44.93 -0.30
CA LYS A 200 0.34 -44.67 0.67
C LYS A 200 0.59 -43.17 0.79
N LYS A 201 0.98 -42.73 1.98
CA LYS A 201 1.47 -41.37 2.19
C LYS A 201 3.00 -41.34 2.15
N LYS A 202 3.55 -40.26 1.64
CA LYS A 202 4.98 -39.95 1.65
C LYS A 202 5.23 -38.75 2.57
N PRO A 203 6.23 -38.80 3.46
CA PRO A 203 6.64 -37.63 4.21
C PRO A 203 7.26 -36.61 3.26
N ILE A 204 6.81 -35.36 3.36
CA ILE A 204 7.38 -34.22 2.63
C ILE A 204 7.59 -33.05 3.59
N THR A 205 8.61 -32.25 3.31
CA THR A 205 8.84 -30.99 4.03
C THR A 205 8.11 -29.88 3.29
N ILE A 206 7.15 -29.24 3.94
CA ILE A 206 6.42 -28.08 3.41
C ILE A 206 6.87 -26.85 4.19
N GLN A 207 7.24 -25.78 3.49
CA GLN A 207 7.41 -24.47 4.11
C GLN A 207 6.05 -23.96 4.57
N LYS A 208 5.83 -23.92 5.89
CA LYS A 208 4.59 -23.43 6.50
C LYS A 208 4.85 -22.05 7.08
N GLU A 209 4.09 -21.06 6.62
CA GLU A 209 4.07 -19.75 7.28
C GLU A 209 3.31 -19.83 8.60
N ILE A 210 3.98 -19.42 9.68
CA ILE A 210 3.41 -19.30 11.02
C ILE A 210 3.50 -17.83 11.45
N ARG A 211 2.50 -17.34 12.15
CA ARG A 211 2.52 -15.97 12.70
C ARG A 211 3.55 -15.87 13.82
N THR A 212 4.40 -14.85 13.74
CA THR A 212 5.47 -14.57 14.72
C THR A 212 5.48 -13.12 15.20
N GLY A 213 4.94 -12.17 14.43
CA GLY A 213 4.98 -10.74 14.77
C GLY A 213 3.63 -10.02 14.76
N PRO A 214 3.64 -8.67 14.79
CA PRO A 214 2.45 -7.84 14.80
C PRO A 214 1.78 -7.76 13.42
N ARG A 215 0.54 -7.27 13.40
CA ARG A 215 -0.21 -6.90 12.19
C ARG A 215 -0.15 -5.40 12.00
N TYR A 216 -0.25 -4.94 10.76
CA TYR A 216 -0.13 -3.52 10.41
C TYR A 216 -1.39 -3.01 9.71
N ILE A 217 -1.82 -1.80 10.06
CA ILE A 217 -2.68 -0.96 9.24
C ILE A 217 -1.82 0.18 8.68
N PHE A 218 -1.46 0.07 7.40
CA PHE A 218 -0.79 1.13 6.66
C PHE A 218 -1.84 2.17 6.24
N GLY A 219 -1.75 3.39 6.76
CA GLY A 219 -2.57 4.51 6.28
C GLY A 219 -1.80 5.26 5.20
N TYR A 220 -2.28 5.18 3.97
CA TYR A 220 -1.65 5.76 2.78
C TYR A 220 -2.23 7.14 2.44
N HIS A 221 -1.34 8.09 2.19
CA HIS A 221 -1.65 9.49 1.84
C HIS A 221 -0.67 10.01 0.78
N PRO A 222 -1.06 10.97 -0.08
CA PRO A 222 -2.44 11.27 -0.45
C PRO A 222 -3.01 10.15 -1.34
N HIS A 223 -4.32 10.13 -1.55
CA HIS A 223 -4.99 9.24 -2.49
C HIS A 223 -4.64 9.56 -3.94
N GLY A 224 -4.32 10.82 -4.27
CA GLY A 224 -4.33 11.29 -5.65
C GLY A 224 -5.68 10.99 -6.33
N VAL A 225 -5.70 10.96 -7.66
CA VAL A 225 -6.93 10.70 -8.41
C VAL A 225 -7.40 9.24 -8.28
N ILE A 226 -6.46 8.27 -8.34
CA ILE A 226 -6.75 6.82 -8.28
C ILE A 226 -5.70 5.97 -7.53
N ALA A 227 -4.83 6.58 -6.72
CA ALA A 227 -3.84 5.91 -5.86
C ALA A 227 -2.91 4.90 -6.60
N MET A 228 -2.23 5.36 -7.65
CA MET A 228 -1.36 4.50 -8.47
C MET A 228 -0.09 4.09 -7.73
N GLY A 229 0.43 4.94 -6.85
CA GLY A 229 1.51 4.56 -5.95
C GLY A 229 1.06 3.50 -4.94
N ALA A 230 -0.16 3.58 -4.39
CA ALA A 230 -0.66 2.56 -3.46
C ALA A 230 -0.77 1.19 -4.13
N LEU A 231 -1.26 1.15 -5.38
CA LEU A 231 -1.30 -0.07 -6.17
C LEU A 231 0.13 -0.60 -6.45
N SER A 232 1.00 0.24 -7.01
CA SER A 232 2.37 -0.18 -7.37
C SER A 232 3.22 -0.58 -6.17
N GLY A 233 2.99 0.06 -5.03
CA GLY A 233 3.76 -0.07 -3.80
C GLY A 233 3.30 -1.20 -2.87
N PHE A 234 2.03 -1.62 -2.93
CA PHE A 234 1.48 -2.59 -1.98
C PHE A 234 0.65 -3.72 -2.60
N ALA A 235 0.12 -3.56 -3.82
CA ALA A 235 -0.68 -4.58 -4.50
C ALA A 235 0.11 -5.34 -5.59
N THR A 236 1.37 -4.98 -5.83
CA THR A 236 2.22 -5.54 -6.90
C THR A 236 3.67 -5.57 -6.46
N GLU A 237 4.48 -6.46 -7.03
CA GLU A 237 5.93 -6.48 -6.79
C GLU A 237 6.71 -5.50 -7.68
N GLY A 238 6.01 -4.59 -8.38
CA GLY A 238 6.64 -3.56 -9.22
C GLY A 238 7.61 -2.65 -8.47
N ALA A 239 7.28 -2.30 -7.22
CA ALA A 239 8.16 -1.61 -6.27
C ALA A 239 8.81 -2.55 -5.23
N SER A 240 8.79 -3.87 -5.48
CA SER A 240 9.43 -4.92 -4.67
C SER A 240 9.05 -4.92 -3.18
N PHE A 241 7.77 -4.73 -2.87
CA PHE A 241 7.26 -4.66 -1.50
C PHE A 241 7.73 -5.84 -0.62
N SER A 242 7.64 -7.07 -1.14
CA SER A 242 8.03 -8.28 -0.42
C SER A 242 9.52 -8.33 -0.04
N HIS A 243 10.38 -7.63 -0.78
CA HIS A 243 11.81 -7.50 -0.48
C HIS A 243 12.07 -6.42 0.58
N HIS A 244 11.34 -5.30 0.56
CA HIS A 244 11.47 -4.26 1.57
C HIS A 244 10.89 -4.69 2.94
N PHE A 245 9.79 -5.46 2.92
CA PHE A 245 9.01 -5.89 4.09
C PHE A 245 8.71 -7.41 4.06
N PRO A 246 9.74 -8.25 4.24
CA PRO A 246 9.59 -9.71 4.20
C PRO A 246 8.64 -10.21 5.31
N GLY A 247 7.82 -11.20 4.99
CA GLY A 247 6.86 -11.78 5.94
C GLY A 247 5.69 -10.87 6.35
N ILE A 248 5.51 -9.71 5.70
CA ILE A 248 4.32 -8.86 5.89
C ILE A 248 3.38 -9.04 4.69
N ARG A 249 2.29 -9.80 4.87
CA ARG A 249 1.24 -9.93 3.85
C ARG A 249 0.18 -8.83 4.04
N CYS A 250 0.13 -7.88 3.11
CA CYS A 250 -0.82 -6.77 3.12
C CYS A 250 -1.90 -6.90 2.03
N PHE A 251 -3.12 -6.43 2.34
CA PHE A 251 -4.21 -6.28 1.36
C PHE A 251 -4.55 -4.81 1.14
N LEU A 252 -4.50 -4.36 -0.12
CA LEU A 252 -4.89 -2.99 -0.47
C LEU A 252 -6.42 -2.85 -0.48
N THR A 253 -6.96 -1.88 0.24
CA THR A 253 -8.41 -1.68 0.32
C THR A 253 -8.91 -0.63 -0.68
N THR A 254 -9.98 -0.95 -1.41
CA THR A 254 -10.59 -0.10 -2.45
C THR A 254 -12.12 -0.12 -2.39
N LEU A 255 -12.75 0.76 -3.16
CA LEU A 255 -14.20 0.99 -3.26
C LEU A 255 -14.99 -0.30 -3.56
N VAL A 256 -16.04 -0.56 -2.77
CA VAL A 256 -16.91 -1.76 -2.89
C VAL A 256 -17.46 -1.95 -4.31
N ASN A 257 -17.76 -0.85 -5.00
CA ASN A 257 -18.37 -0.84 -6.34
C ASN A 257 -17.46 -1.47 -7.40
N GLN A 258 -16.13 -1.42 -7.23
CA GLN A 258 -15.18 -2.08 -8.14
C GLN A 258 -15.37 -3.61 -8.17
N PHE A 259 -15.84 -4.20 -7.08
CA PHE A 259 -16.09 -5.65 -6.97
C PHE A 259 -17.45 -6.10 -7.52
N GLN A 260 -18.29 -5.17 -8.01
CA GLN A 260 -19.53 -5.50 -8.74
C GLN A 260 -19.29 -5.69 -10.25
N LEU A 261 -18.07 -5.46 -10.74
CA LEU A 261 -17.75 -5.59 -12.16
C LEU A 261 -17.18 -6.99 -12.46
N PRO A 262 -17.81 -7.80 -13.32
CA PRO A 262 -17.33 -9.15 -13.64
C PRO A 262 -15.96 -9.12 -14.33
N PHE A 263 -15.15 -10.15 -14.09
CA PHE A 263 -13.72 -10.29 -14.43
C PHE A 263 -12.81 -9.23 -13.79
N TYR A 264 -13.16 -7.94 -13.80
CA TYR A 264 -12.40 -6.89 -13.14
C TYR A 264 -12.28 -7.10 -11.63
N ARG A 265 -13.36 -7.56 -10.96
CA ARG A 265 -13.31 -7.94 -9.55
C ARG A 265 -12.25 -9.02 -9.26
N ASP A 266 -12.06 -9.97 -10.17
CA ASP A 266 -11.18 -11.12 -9.99
C ASP A 266 -9.73 -10.72 -10.26
N TYR A 267 -9.52 -9.87 -11.27
CA TYR A 267 -8.26 -9.17 -11.50
C TYR A 267 -7.80 -8.41 -10.24
N LEU A 268 -8.67 -7.57 -9.66
CA LEU A 268 -8.34 -6.85 -8.42
C LEU A 268 -8.03 -7.79 -7.25
N MET A 269 -8.85 -8.81 -7.00
CA MET A 269 -8.60 -9.77 -5.92
C MET A 269 -7.28 -10.55 -6.12
N SER A 270 -6.90 -10.83 -7.37
CA SER A 270 -5.62 -11.50 -7.68
C SER A 270 -4.39 -10.68 -7.29
N LEU A 271 -4.51 -9.35 -7.29
CA LEU A 271 -3.50 -8.40 -6.81
C LEU A 271 -3.56 -8.16 -5.30
N GLY A 272 -4.39 -8.89 -4.56
CA GLY A 272 -4.60 -8.64 -3.13
C GLY A 272 -5.44 -7.40 -2.83
N CYS A 273 -6.13 -6.83 -3.82
CA CYS A 273 -7.08 -5.75 -3.57
C CYS A 273 -8.39 -6.31 -2.97
N THR A 274 -8.97 -5.58 -2.01
CA THR A 274 -10.14 -6.03 -1.25
C THR A 274 -11.07 -4.85 -0.89
N ALA A 275 -12.30 -5.10 -0.44
CA ALA A 275 -13.26 -4.02 -0.20
C ALA A 275 -12.99 -3.25 1.11
N VAL A 276 -13.00 -1.92 1.04
CA VAL A 276 -12.82 -1.00 2.18
C VAL A 276 -14.08 -0.96 3.08
N THR A 277 -14.37 -2.06 3.76
CA THR A 277 -15.47 -2.15 4.72
C THR A 277 -14.98 -2.61 6.09
N LYS A 278 -15.60 -2.09 7.16
CA LYS A 278 -15.30 -2.47 8.54
C LYS A 278 -15.29 -3.99 8.73
N ARG A 279 -16.34 -4.68 8.27
CA ARG A 279 -16.46 -6.15 8.40
C ARG A 279 -15.32 -6.89 7.71
N ASN A 280 -14.95 -6.48 6.50
CA ASN A 280 -13.87 -7.09 5.73
C ASN A 280 -12.50 -6.88 6.37
N ILE A 281 -12.18 -5.62 6.73
CA ILE A 281 -10.91 -5.25 7.36
C ILE A 281 -10.76 -5.95 8.71
N SER A 282 -11.76 -5.88 9.59
CA SER A 282 -11.74 -6.60 10.86
C SER A 282 -11.59 -8.11 10.66
N SER A 283 -12.18 -8.71 9.61
CA SER A 283 -12.02 -10.13 9.29
C SER A 283 -10.59 -10.48 8.85
N LEU A 284 -9.94 -9.64 8.04
CA LEU A 284 -8.54 -9.83 7.62
C LEU A 284 -7.56 -9.69 8.79
N LEU A 285 -7.70 -8.62 9.57
CA LEU A 285 -6.89 -8.41 10.78
C LEU A 285 -7.10 -9.56 11.79
N ASN A 286 -8.33 -10.07 11.90
CA ASN A 286 -8.66 -11.22 12.75
C ASN A 286 -8.03 -12.55 12.30
N GLN A 287 -7.62 -12.67 11.04
CA GLN A 287 -6.93 -13.83 10.47
C GLN A 287 -5.39 -13.70 10.51
N GLY A 288 -4.86 -12.59 11.04
CA GLY A 288 -3.41 -12.36 11.10
C GLY A 288 -2.82 -11.64 9.87
N HIS A 289 -3.65 -11.05 9.00
CA HIS A 289 -3.18 -10.27 7.86
C HIS A 289 -3.03 -8.79 8.20
N SER A 290 -2.23 -8.08 7.41
CA SER A 290 -2.10 -6.62 7.43
C SER A 290 -2.95 -5.99 6.31
N VAL A 291 -3.28 -4.71 6.41
CA VAL A 291 -4.09 -3.99 5.40
C VAL A 291 -3.51 -2.62 5.07
N VAL A 292 -3.77 -2.14 3.86
CA VAL A 292 -3.47 -0.78 3.41
C VAL A 292 -4.76 -0.04 3.15
N ILE A 293 -4.92 1.12 3.80
CA ILE A 293 -6.11 1.96 3.72
C ILE A 293 -5.68 3.32 3.18
N VAL A 294 -6.20 3.70 2.01
CA VAL A 294 -6.03 5.06 1.48
C VAL A 294 -7.05 5.96 2.20
N VAL A 295 -6.58 6.72 3.20
CA VAL A 295 -7.43 7.23 4.28
C VAL A 295 -8.36 8.36 3.81
N GLY A 296 -7.86 9.28 2.98
CA GLY A 296 -8.65 10.38 2.45
C GLY A 296 -9.76 9.96 1.49
N GLY A 297 -9.58 8.83 0.81
CA GLY A 297 -10.58 8.20 -0.07
C GLY A 297 -11.09 9.10 -1.19
N ALA A 298 -12.34 8.86 -1.61
CA ALA A 298 -12.99 9.59 -2.69
C ALA A 298 -13.25 11.09 -2.40
N THR A 299 -13.02 11.58 -1.19
CA THR A 299 -13.07 13.04 -0.90
C THR A 299 -11.76 13.68 -1.29
N GLU A 300 -10.63 13.09 -0.89
CA GLU A 300 -9.30 13.57 -1.20
C GLU A 300 -8.98 13.46 -2.69
N SER A 301 -9.48 12.42 -3.37
CA SER A 301 -9.33 12.27 -4.82
C SER A 301 -10.00 13.37 -5.64
N LEU A 302 -10.95 14.13 -5.05
CA LEU A 302 -11.56 15.30 -5.68
C LEU A 302 -10.77 16.58 -5.38
N LEU A 303 -9.96 16.60 -4.32
CA LEU A 303 -9.09 17.71 -3.95
C LEU A 303 -7.68 17.58 -4.53
N ALA A 304 -7.34 16.42 -5.10
CA ALA A 304 -6.05 16.11 -5.70
C ALA A 304 -5.70 17.03 -6.88
N LYS A 305 -4.90 18.06 -6.60
CA LYS A 305 -4.33 18.99 -7.57
C LYS A 305 -2.82 18.79 -7.68
N PRO A 306 -2.23 18.86 -8.89
CA PRO A 306 -0.79 19.04 -9.05
C PRO A 306 -0.30 20.23 -8.21
N GLY A 307 0.84 20.10 -7.57
CA GLY A 307 1.41 21.15 -6.73
C GLY A 307 0.78 21.27 -5.34
N LEU A 308 -0.28 20.54 -4.98
CA LEU A 308 -0.89 20.60 -3.65
C LEU A 308 -0.76 19.28 -2.89
N ASN A 309 -0.39 19.38 -1.61
CA ASN A 309 -0.29 18.27 -0.66
C ASN A 309 -1.40 18.33 0.40
N SER A 310 -2.65 18.52 -0.04
CA SER A 310 -3.82 18.57 0.84
C SER A 310 -4.37 17.17 1.12
N ILE A 311 -4.46 16.78 2.40
CA ILE A 311 -4.96 15.46 2.84
C ILE A 311 -6.14 15.56 3.81
N VAL A 312 -7.16 14.72 3.62
CA VAL A 312 -8.38 14.65 4.42
C VAL A 312 -8.16 13.63 5.54
N LEU A 313 -7.74 14.09 6.72
CA LEU A 313 -7.36 13.20 7.83
C LEU A 313 -7.97 13.59 9.19
N ASN A 314 -8.31 14.87 9.43
CA ASN A 314 -8.70 15.32 10.78
C ASN A 314 -9.97 14.62 11.30
N ARG A 315 -10.98 14.40 10.45
CA ARG A 315 -12.18 13.61 10.80
C ARG A 315 -12.07 12.11 10.53
N ARG A 316 -11.01 11.63 9.86
CA ARG A 316 -10.87 10.23 9.39
C ARG A 316 -10.41 9.26 10.46
N LYS A 317 -11.00 9.28 11.66
CA LYS A 317 -10.56 8.45 12.80
C LYS A 317 -10.96 6.96 12.72
N GLY A 318 -11.62 6.55 11.64
CA GLY A 318 -12.17 5.20 11.47
C GLY A 318 -11.13 4.08 11.44
N PHE A 319 -9.96 4.31 10.81
CA PHE A 319 -8.89 3.30 10.75
C PHE A 319 -8.23 3.07 12.12
N VAL A 320 -8.02 4.14 12.90
CA VAL A 320 -7.56 4.08 14.30
C VAL A 320 -8.53 3.27 15.15
N LYS A 321 -9.84 3.52 15.01
CA LYS A 321 -10.88 2.72 15.68
C LYS A 321 -10.85 1.24 15.28
N LEU A 322 -10.52 0.91 14.02
CA LEU A 322 -10.36 -0.48 13.58
C LEU A 322 -9.10 -1.15 14.17
N ALA A 323 -7.99 -0.41 14.31
CA ALA A 323 -6.80 -0.89 14.99
C ALA A 323 -7.09 -1.21 16.46
N LEU A 324 -7.69 -0.26 17.20
CA LEU A 324 -8.09 -0.44 18.60
C LEU A 324 -9.09 -1.59 18.79
N GLN A 325 -10.04 -1.78 17.88
CA GLN A 325 -10.95 -2.94 17.92
C GLN A 325 -10.29 -4.28 17.62
N SER A 326 -9.08 -4.27 17.07
CA SER A 326 -8.36 -5.48 16.65
C SER A 326 -7.16 -5.80 17.57
N ALA A 327 -6.65 -4.80 18.30
CA ALA A 327 -5.51 -4.88 19.21
C ALA A 327 -5.78 -5.77 20.43
N GLY A 328 -4.72 -6.39 20.96
CA GLY A 328 -4.80 -7.25 22.15
C GLY A 328 -5.47 -8.60 21.91
N LYS A 329 -5.62 -9.03 20.65
CA LYS A 329 -6.31 -10.28 20.30
C LYS A 329 -5.42 -11.51 20.45
N PHE A 330 -4.17 -11.37 20.06
CA PHE A 330 -3.16 -12.43 20.04
C PHE A 330 -2.07 -12.16 21.07
N ASP A 331 -1.72 -10.89 21.28
CA ASP A 331 -0.71 -10.38 22.19
C ASP A 331 -0.98 -8.87 22.43
N GLU A 332 -0.39 -8.26 23.46
CA GLU A 332 -0.61 -6.84 23.80
C GLU A 332 -0.08 -5.90 22.70
N SER A 333 1.07 -6.22 22.10
CA SER A 333 1.68 -5.48 20.98
C SER A 333 1.33 -6.04 19.59
N ASP A 334 0.17 -6.68 19.41
CA ASP A 334 -0.15 -7.44 18.20
C ASP A 334 -0.65 -6.64 16.98
N MET A 335 -0.69 -5.30 17.09
CA MET A 335 -1.29 -4.36 16.16
C MET A 335 -0.50 -3.03 16.12
N CYS A 336 -0.18 -2.55 14.92
CA CYS A 336 0.51 -1.28 14.70
C CYS A 336 -0.20 -0.44 13.63
N LEU A 337 -0.27 0.88 13.83
CA LEU A 337 -0.59 1.86 12.79
C LEU A 337 0.70 2.31 12.11
N VAL A 338 0.74 2.37 10.79
CA VAL A 338 1.92 2.85 10.04
C VAL A 338 1.52 4.04 9.17
N PRO A 339 2.11 5.23 9.37
CA PRO A 339 1.92 6.36 8.46
C PRO A 339 2.72 6.12 7.18
N VAL A 340 2.08 6.34 6.02
CA VAL A 340 2.71 6.22 4.70
C VAL A 340 2.39 7.48 3.89
N TYR A 341 3.43 8.16 3.39
CA TYR A 341 3.29 9.34 2.56
C TYR A 341 3.90 9.14 1.17
N ALA A 342 3.18 9.49 0.11
CA ALA A 342 3.57 9.31 -1.28
C ALA A 342 3.79 10.66 -1.99
N PHE A 343 5.02 11.14 -1.95
CA PHE A 343 5.42 12.36 -2.66
C PHE A 343 5.26 12.17 -4.17
N GLY A 344 4.60 13.12 -4.84
CA GLY A 344 4.36 13.11 -6.28
C GLY A 344 3.07 12.42 -6.75
N GLU A 345 2.31 11.73 -5.87
CA GLU A 345 1.06 11.06 -6.25
C GLU A 345 0.01 12.03 -6.83
N ASN A 346 -0.17 13.21 -6.23
CA ASN A 346 -1.08 14.24 -6.75
C ASN A 346 -0.62 14.88 -8.07
N ASN A 347 0.66 14.70 -8.44
CA ASN A 347 1.25 15.30 -9.62
C ASN A 347 1.06 14.44 -10.90
N ILE A 348 0.54 13.21 -10.81
CA ILE A 348 0.45 12.32 -11.97
C ILE A 348 -0.74 12.60 -12.89
N TYR A 349 -1.71 13.43 -12.48
CA TYR A 349 -2.89 13.78 -13.26
C TYR A 349 -3.22 15.26 -13.10
N ASP A 350 -3.50 15.96 -14.21
CA ASP A 350 -4.17 17.25 -14.13
C ASP A 350 -5.68 17.02 -14.07
N VAL A 351 -6.31 17.47 -12.98
CA VAL A 351 -7.76 17.39 -12.79
C VAL A 351 -8.41 18.66 -13.31
N TYR A 352 -9.38 18.51 -14.21
CA TYR A 352 -10.17 19.61 -14.72
C TYR A 352 -11.26 20.02 -13.73
N TYR A 353 -11.01 21.07 -12.96
CA TYR A 353 -11.95 21.60 -11.97
C TYR A 353 -13.10 22.37 -12.64
N THR A 354 -14.32 21.85 -12.49
CA THR A 354 -15.56 22.51 -12.96
C THR A 354 -16.07 23.63 -12.02
N ASN A 355 -15.26 24.00 -11.02
CA ASN A 355 -15.60 24.97 -9.98
C ASN A 355 -14.55 26.08 -9.78
N ASP A 356 -13.32 25.97 -10.30
CA ASP A 356 -12.29 26.99 -10.07
C ASP A 356 -12.41 28.15 -11.06
N SER A 357 -12.32 29.36 -10.51
CA SER A 357 -12.82 30.61 -11.10
C SER A 357 -11.73 31.55 -11.61
N GLN A 358 -10.59 31.03 -12.09
CA GLN A 358 -9.43 31.87 -12.44
C GLN A 358 -8.76 31.63 -13.80
N GLN A 359 -9.21 30.67 -14.62
CA GLN A 359 -8.69 30.51 -16.00
C GLN A 359 -9.85 30.36 -17.00
N TYR A 360 -10.43 31.51 -17.35
CA TYR A 360 -11.62 31.61 -18.19
C TYR A 360 -11.29 31.83 -19.67
N SER A 361 -11.43 30.78 -20.48
CA SER A 361 -11.72 30.95 -21.91
C SER A 361 -13.24 31.00 -22.11
N LYS A 362 -13.74 31.99 -22.86
CA LYS A 362 -15.18 32.29 -22.99
C LYS A 362 -16.01 31.21 -23.71
N ASN A 363 -15.39 30.20 -24.32
CA ASN A 363 -16.05 29.35 -25.34
C ASN A 363 -16.50 27.94 -24.88
N ASP A 364 -16.14 27.46 -23.69
CA ASP A 364 -16.36 26.05 -23.29
C ASP A 364 -17.68 25.75 -22.54
N GLY A 365 -18.65 26.67 -22.58
CA GLY A 365 -19.81 26.65 -21.67
C GLY A 365 -20.67 25.37 -21.71
N TYR A 366 -20.95 24.83 -22.90
CA TYR A 366 -21.90 23.71 -23.06
C TYR A 366 -21.33 22.36 -22.60
N ILE A 367 -20.14 21.99 -23.11
CA ILE A 367 -19.50 20.70 -22.80
C ILE A 367 -19.21 20.60 -21.29
N ARG A 368 -18.73 21.69 -20.67
CA ARG A 368 -18.50 21.73 -19.22
C ARG A 368 -19.80 21.60 -18.41
N LYS A 369 -20.91 22.18 -18.85
CA LYS A 369 -22.22 22.01 -18.20
C LYS A 369 -22.70 20.56 -18.27
N LEU A 370 -22.56 19.90 -19.43
CA LEU A 370 -22.89 18.49 -19.60
C LEU A 370 -22.02 17.58 -18.71
N LEU A 371 -20.70 17.80 -18.71
CA LEU A 371 -19.76 17.05 -17.86
C LEU A 371 -20.04 17.25 -16.37
N LYS A 372 -20.36 18.48 -15.94
CA LYS A 372 -20.75 18.79 -14.55
C LYS A 372 -22.08 18.12 -14.17
N MET A 373 -23.07 18.10 -15.07
CA MET A 373 -24.31 17.35 -14.87
C MET A 373 -24.06 15.84 -14.75
N PHE A 374 -23.19 15.27 -15.59
CA PHE A 374 -22.79 13.87 -15.51
C PHE A 374 -22.04 13.53 -14.21
N GLN A 375 -21.10 14.39 -13.77
CA GLN A 375 -20.45 14.25 -12.46
C GLN A 375 -21.46 14.29 -11.30
N LEU A 376 -22.39 15.24 -11.30
CA LEU A 376 -23.42 15.33 -10.26
C LEU A 376 -24.39 14.14 -10.29
N TRP A 377 -24.71 13.61 -11.48
CA TRP A 377 -25.48 12.38 -11.67
C TRP A 377 -24.73 11.16 -11.12
N LEU A 378 -23.43 11.01 -11.41
CA LEU A 378 -22.58 9.95 -10.84
C LEU A 378 -22.52 10.05 -9.30
N LYS A 379 -22.33 11.27 -8.77
CA LYS A 379 -22.34 11.51 -7.31
C LYS A 379 -23.62 11.00 -6.66
N ARG A 380 -24.77 11.36 -7.27
CA ARG A 380 -26.10 11.12 -6.73
C ARG A 380 -26.55 9.66 -6.84
N ASN A 381 -26.19 8.97 -7.93
CA ASN A 381 -26.69 7.62 -8.22
C ASN A 381 -25.67 6.51 -7.90
N VAL A 382 -24.37 6.80 -7.95
CA VAL A 382 -23.30 5.79 -7.79
C VAL A 382 -22.48 6.04 -6.51
N GLY A 383 -22.66 7.18 -5.84
CA GLY A 383 -22.03 7.51 -4.56
C GLY A 383 -20.57 7.94 -4.65
N PHE A 384 -20.00 8.04 -5.85
CA PHE A 384 -18.67 8.59 -6.10
C PHE A 384 -18.67 9.43 -7.38
N THR A 385 -17.72 10.35 -7.47
CA THR A 385 -17.48 11.19 -8.66
C THR A 385 -16.12 10.89 -9.23
N LEU A 386 -16.05 10.66 -10.54
CA LEU A 386 -14.78 10.70 -11.26
C LEU A 386 -14.37 12.16 -11.47
N PRO A 387 -13.16 12.57 -11.05
CA PRO A 387 -12.55 13.79 -11.54
C PRO A 387 -12.50 13.76 -13.07
N ILE A 388 -12.74 14.90 -13.73
CA ILE A 388 -12.52 14.98 -15.18
C ILE A 388 -11.01 15.06 -15.37
N ILE A 389 -10.40 13.95 -15.73
CA ILE A 389 -8.96 13.87 -15.96
C ILE A 389 -8.69 14.42 -17.36
N ALA A 390 -7.87 15.47 -17.43
CA ALA A 390 -7.23 15.89 -18.66
C ALA A 390 -5.74 15.65 -18.47
N SER A 391 -5.19 14.65 -19.15
CA SER A 391 -3.75 14.36 -19.09
C SER A 391 -3.30 13.95 -20.49
N ARG A 392 -2.42 12.95 -20.66
CA ARG A 392 -1.91 12.58 -21.99
C ARG A 392 -2.73 11.49 -22.67
N GLY A 393 -2.64 11.41 -23.99
CA GLY A 393 -3.21 10.32 -24.77
C GLY A 393 -2.22 9.17 -24.97
N LEU A 394 -2.64 8.16 -25.73
CA LEU A 394 -1.82 6.99 -26.04
C LEU A 394 -0.67 7.32 -27.01
N PHE A 395 -0.89 8.30 -27.90
CA PHE A 395 0.04 8.68 -28.96
C PHE A 395 0.45 10.17 -28.96
N ASN A 396 -0.20 11.01 -28.15
CA ASN A 396 0.06 12.45 -27.97
C ASN A 396 0.18 12.81 -26.47
N TYR A 397 0.79 13.95 -26.15
CA TYR A 397 0.89 14.42 -24.75
C TYR A 397 -0.17 15.45 -24.37
N ASP A 398 -0.93 15.95 -25.35
CA ASP A 398 -1.73 17.18 -25.21
C ASP A 398 -3.15 16.94 -24.67
N PHE A 399 -3.73 15.75 -24.84
CA PHE A 399 -5.05 15.40 -24.30
C PHE A 399 -5.30 13.89 -24.22
N GLY A 400 -5.78 13.39 -23.08
CA GLY A 400 -6.25 12.01 -22.89
C GLY A 400 -6.37 11.57 -21.42
N LEU A 401 -6.61 10.27 -21.21
CA LEU A 401 -6.86 9.66 -19.89
C LEU A 401 -5.61 9.02 -19.24
N LEU A 402 -4.47 9.00 -19.91
CA LEU A 402 -3.23 8.46 -19.35
C LEU A 402 -2.55 9.50 -18.45
N PRO A 403 -2.05 9.11 -17.26
CA PRO A 403 -1.34 10.02 -16.37
C PRO A 403 0.02 10.44 -16.93
N TYR A 404 0.58 11.50 -16.36
CA TYR A 404 1.97 11.91 -16.60
C TYR A 404 2.97 10.92 -15.99
N ARG A 405 4.13 10.80 -16.63
CA ARG A 405 5.28 10.04 -16.09
C ARG A 405 6.06 10.91 -15.09
N ARG A 406 5.52 11.08 -13.88
CA ARG A 406 6.20 11.80 -12.78
C ARG A 406 6.57 10.81 -11.67
N PRO A 407 7.69 11.01 -10.95
CA PRO A 407 8.14 10.10 -9.90
C PRO A 407 7.15 10.06 -8.72
N ILE A 408 6.92 8.87 -8.16
CA ILE A 408 6.21 8.68 -6.89
C ILE A 408 7.16 8.06 -5.86
N ASN A 409 7.50 8.81 -4.81
CA ASN A 409 8.32 8.32 -3.70
C ASN A 409 7.42 8.02 -2.49
N ILE A 410 7.20 6.73 -2.23
CA ILE A 410 6.40 6.23 -1.13
C ILE A 410 7.30 6.04 0.08
N VAL A 411 7.13 6.86 1.11
CA VAL A 411 7.86 6.75 2.37
C VAL A 411 6.96 6.07 3.40
N VAL A 412 7.43 4.93 3.92
CA VAL A 412 6.78 4.17 5.00
C VAL A 412 7.46 4.53 6.31
N GLY A 413 6.71 5.17 7.20
CA GLY A 413 7.18 5.65 8.49
C GLY A 413 7.24 4.59 9.58
N GLU A 414 7.54 5.04 10.79
CA GLU A 414 7.68 4.19 11.98
C GLU A 414 6.33 3.62 12.44
N PRO A 415 6.29 2.36 12.90
CA PRO A 415 5.08 1.74 13.41
C PRO A 415 4.71 2.33 14.78
N ILE A 416 3.47 2.75 14.94
CA ILE A 416 2.87 3.17 16.20
C ILE A 416 2.17 1.94 16.80
N PRO A 417 2.70 1.31 17.89
CA PRO A 417 2.05 0.18 18.52
C PRO A 417 0.74 0.61 19.18
N VAL A 418 -0.33 -0.16 18.97
CA VAL A 418 -1.67 0.16 19.50
C VAL A 418 -2.02 -0.75 20.65
N TYR A 419 -2.00 -0.19 21.85
CA TYR A 419 -2.45 -0.81 23.09
C TYR A 419 -3.87 -0.34 23.44
N ARG A 420 -4.64 -1.19 24.13
CA ARG A 420 -5.90 -0.80 24.76
C ARG A 420 -5.57 -0.01 26.04
N LEU A 421 -6.15 1.17 26.22
CA LEU A 421 -5.82 2.04 27.36
C LEU A 421 -6.76 1.77 28.54
N ASN A 422 -6.44 2.33 29.71
CA ASN A 422 -7.28 2.29 30.92
C ASN A 422 -7.68 0.89 31.39
N GLY A 423 -6.87 -0.13 31.10
CA GLY A 423 -7.14 -1.54 31.46
C GLY A 423 -8.18 -2.24 30.57
N ASN A 424 -8.67 -1.58 29.51
CA ASN A 424 -9.52 -2.19 28.48
C ASN A 424 -8.79 -3.38 27.82
N LYS A 425 -9.54 -4.35 27.31
CA LYS A 425 -9.04 -5.54 26.62
C LYS A 425 -9.62 -5.66 25.21
N PHE A 426 -9.22 -6.72 24.49
CA PHE A 426 -9.82 -7.08 23.23
C PHE A 426 -11.29 -7.49 23.42
N GLY A 427 -12.18 -6.97 22.58
CA GLY A 427 -13.63 -7.18 22.66
C GLY A 427 -14.39 -6.05 23.37
N ASP A 428 -13.73 -5.29 24.25
CA ASP A 428 -14.34 -4.16 24.94
C ASP A 428 -14.71 -3.02 23.98
N THR A 429 -15.61 -2.14 24.44
CA THR A 429 -15.98 -0.96 23.67
C THR A 429 -14.77 -0.03 23.51
N VAL A 430 -14.52 0.41 22.27
CA VAL A 430 -13.45 1.38 21.99
C VAL A 430 -13.95 2.77 22.32
N THR A 431 -13.30 3.41 23.29
CA THR A 431 -13.64 4.76 23.76
C THR A 431 -13.18 5.82 22.77
N GLN A 432 -13.83 6.99 22.78
CA GLN A 432 -13.42 8.08 21.89
C GLN A 432 -12.06 8.67 22.31
N ALA A 433 -11.74 8.69 23.60
CA ALA A 433 -10.44 9.15 24.11
C ALA A 433 -9.25 8.30 23.59
N GLU A 434 -9.39 6.97 23.54
CA GLU A 434 -8.38 6.09 22.92
C GLU A 434 -8.20 6.41 21.43
N VAL A 435 -9.31 6.61 20.71
CA VAL A 435 -9.28 6.94 19.28
C VAL A 435 -8.60 8.29 19.04
N ASP A 436 -8.90 9.30 19.86
CA ASP A 436 -8.34 10.64 19.71
C ASP A 436 -6.86 10.70 20.11
N HIS A 437 -6.44 9.93 21.12
CA HIS A 437 -5.03 9.77 21.50
C HIS A 437 -4.19 9.21 20.34
N TYR A 438 -4.54 8.03 19.82
CA TYR A 438 -3.79 7.40 18.73
C TYR A 438 -3.94 8.14 17.39
N HIS A 439 -5.08 8.81 17.14
CA HIS A 439 -5.24 9.66 15.96
C HIS A 439 -4.34 10.90 16.03
N THR A 440 -4.21 11.53 17.20
CA THR A 440 -3.28 12.66 17.39
C THR A 440 -1.83 12.23 17.21
N GLN A 441 -1.44 11.09 17.78
CA GLN A 441 -0.10 10.52 17.60
C GLN A 441 0.19 10.17 16.12
N TYR A 442 -0.79 9.61 15.42
CA TYR A 442 -0.69 9.29 14.00
C TYR A 442 -0.55 10.54 13.12
N VAL A 443 -1.38 11.56 13.37
CA VAL A 443 -1.31 12.85 12.64
C VAL A 443 0.05 13.50 12.85
N LYS A 444 0.56 13.52 14.09
CA LYS A 444 1.90 14.03 14.39
C LYS A 444 2.98 13.24 13.64
N SER A 445 2.98 11.91 13.75
CA SER A 445 3.97 11.05 13.10
C SER A 445 3.97 11.18 11.57
N LEU A 446 2.80 11.34 10.94
CA LEU A 446 2.69 11.62 9.51
C LEU A 446 3.26 13.00 9.13
N GLY A 447 3.04 14.03 9.96
CA GLY A 447 3.64 15.35 9.80
C GLY A 447 5.17 15.31 9.94
N ASP A 448 5.67 14.69 11.01
CA ASP A 448 7.10 14.49 11.26
C ASP A 448 7.77 13.72 10.10
N LEU A 449 7.09 12.70 9.55
CA LEU A 449 7.53 11.93 8.38
C LEU A 449 7.62 12.80 7.12
N PHE A 450 6.64 13.68 6.90
CA PHE A 450 6.65 14.61 5.77
C PHE A 450 7.78 15.63 5.91
N GLU A 451 7.89 16.30 7.06
CA GLU A 451 8.93 17.30 7.34
C GLU A 451 10.35 16.75 7.15
N LYS A 452 10.59 15.51 7.61
CA LYS A 452 11.88 14.82 7.48
C LYS A 452 12.28 14.60 6.03
N HIS A 453 11.33 14.30 5.14
CA HIS A 453 11.60 13.85 3.76
C HIS A 453 11.20 14.85 2.67
N LYS A 454 10.56 15.98 3.00
CA LYS A 454 10.15 16.97 2.00
C LYS A 454 11.34 17.57 1.24
N LYS A 455 12.50 17.73 1.88
CA LYS A 455 13.72 18.20 1.21
C LYS A 455 14.25 17.25 0.13
N ASP A 456 13.97 15.95 0.25
CA ASP A 456 14.47 14.91 -0.65
C ASP A 456 13.53 14.66 -1.84
N PHE A 457 12.21 14.77 -1.61
CA PHE A 457 11.20 14.25 -2.54
C PHE A 457 10.08 15.24 -2.93
N LEU A 458 9.93 16.38 -2.25
CA LEU A 458 8.95 17.41 -2.63
C LEU A 458 9.46 18.17 -3.86
N ALA A 459 8.63 18.38 -4.88
CA ALA A 459 9.06 19.16 -6.04
C ALA A 459 9.17 20.66 -5.67
N PRO A 460 10.05 21.46 -6.32
CA PRO A 460 10.21 22.88 -6.00
C PRO A 460 8.96 23.75 -6.17
N TYR A 461 7.95 23.25 -6.91
CA TYR A 461 6.67 23.90 -7.15
C TYR A 461 5.52 23.33 -6.28
N ASP A 462 5.78 22.27 -5.50
CA ASP A 462 4.78 21.66 -4.61
C ASP A 462 4.67 22.47 -3.31
N HIS A 463 3.44 22.69 -2.87
CA HIS A 463 3.13 23.33 -1.58
C HIS A 463 3.35 22.37 -0.41
N ASP A 464 3.53 22.93 0.78
CA ASP A 464 3.70 22.19 2.02
C ASP A 464 2.45 21.33 2.39
N LEU A 465 2.62 20.41 3.34
CA LEU A 465 1.55 19.51 3.79
C LEU A 465 0.38 20.30 4.41
N SER A 466 -0.82 20.08 3.90
CA SER A 466 -2.04 20.72 4.40
C SER A 466 -3.05 19.66 4.87
N ILE A 467 -3.14 19.47 6.18
CA ILE A 467 -4.09 18.51 6.77
C ILE A 467 -5.45 19.18 6.94
N VAL A 468 -6.41 18.79 6.10
CA VAL A 468 -7.80 19.27 6.07
C VAL A 468 -8.78 18.26 6.68
N GLU A 469 -10.01 18.74 6.89
CA GLU A 469 -11.27 18.01 7.21
C GLU A 469 -11.21 16.75 8.09
#